data_AF-A0A940B448-F1
#
_entry.id   AF-A0A940B448-F1
#
_cell.length_a   1.000
_cell.length_b   1.000
_cell.length_c   1.000
_cell.angle_alpha   90.00
_cell.angle_beta   90.00
_cell.angle_gamma   90.00
#
_symmetry.space_group_name_H-M   'P 1'
#
loop_
_entity.id
_entity.type
_entity.pdbx_description
1 polymer ?
#
loop_
_entity_poly.entity_id
_entity_poly.type
_entity_poly.pdbx_seq_one_letter_code
_entity_poly.pdbx_strand_id
1 'polypeptide(L)'
;MLGAFKKIKQRYMLKNLRGKERLKEIKNMDEVRTVGIVFHIGDELSWKYLYAIVMELERSGRRVHMICDQVNGQELTYIITHSGTTICHEKEDFDGWGVPHDSATDNFLSRKYDVLIDTTGGDSFFSQYMVLKADADLNITYIDDSDEPAPNVLDLYDMTIHGNGPIDLPAFFENVCNYLQMVRK
;
A
#
# COMPACT_ATOMS: atom_id res chain seq x y z
N MET A 1 15.89 19.28 15.23
CA MET A 1 16.42 19.89 13.99
C MET A 1 16.54 18.88 12.86
N LEU A 2 17.21 17.73 13.05
CA LEU A 2 17.35 16.67 12.02
C LEU A 2 16.03 16.16 11.42
N GLY A 3 15.00 15.93 12.25
CA GLY A 3 13.71 15.39 11.78
C GLY A 3 12.95 16.33 10.83
N ALA A 4 13.07 17.65 10.99
CA ALA A 4 12.46 18.61 10.08
C ALA A 4 13.12 18.58 8.69
N PHE A 5 14.45 18.50 8.65
CA PHE A 5 15.20 18.33 7.40
C PHE A 5 14.85 17.01 6.70
N LYS A 6 14.71 15.90 7.45
CA LYS A 6 14.26 14.61 6.91
C LYS A 6 12.90 14.75 6.22
N LYS A 7 11.90 15.32 6.90
CA LYS A 7 10.55 15.53 6.34
C LYS A 7 10.55 16.43 5.09
N ILE A 8 11.35 17.50 5.08
CA ILE A 8 11.48 18.38 3.90
C ILE A 8 12.06 17.61 2.71
N LYS A 9 13.14 16.85 2.92
CA LYS A 9 13.76 16.06 1.86
C LYS A 9 12.80 14.98 1.33
N GLN A 10 12.11 14.26 2.21
CA GLN A 10 11.09 13.27 1.86
C GLN A 10 10.00 13.87 0.95
N ARG A 11 9.46 15.04 1.31
CA ARG A 11 8.47 15.74 0.47
C ARG A 11 9.03 16.11 -0.90
N TYR A 12 10.26 16.61 -0.96
CA TYR A 12 10.93 16.92 -2.23
C TYR A 12 11.12 15.66 -3.10
N MET A 13 11.49 14.53 -2.49
CA MET A 13 11.63 13.26 -3.20
C MET A 13 10.31 12.77 -3.79
N LEU A 14 9.24 12.73 -2.98
CA LEU A 14 7.91 12.33 -3.46
C LEU A 14 7.43 13.23 -4.60
N LYS A 15 7.66 14.54 -4.50
CA LYS A 15 7.35 15.48 -5.58
C LYS A 15 8.05 15.14 -6.89
N ASN A 16 9.32 14.74 -6.84
CA ASN A 16 10.08 14.37 -8.04
C ASN A 16 9.66 13.03 -8.65
N LEU A 17 9.10 12.12 -7.85
CA LEU A 17 8.62 10.82 -8.33
C LEU A 17 7.27 10.92 -9.06
N ARG A 18 6.44 11.91 -8.74
CA ARG A 18 5.13 12.16 -9.38
C ARG A 18 5.18 12.41 -10.88
N GLY A 19 6.35 12.71 -11.45
CA GLY A 19 6.50 13.02 -12.88
C GLY A 19 6.48 11.80 -13.82
N LYS A 20 6.39 10.57 -13.29
CA LYS A 20 6.26 9.37 -14.12
C LYS A 20 4.81 9.17 -14.56
N GLU A 21 4.54 9.28 -15.86
CA GLU A 21 3.26 8.87 -16.41
C GLU A 21 3.07 7.35 -16.22
N ARG A 22 1.90 6.98 -15.72
CA ARG A 22 1.47 5.60 -15.54
C ARG A 22 0.34 5.31 -16.53
N LEU A 23 0.39 4.15 -17.17
CA LEU A 23 -0.73 3.67 -17.98
C LEU A 23 -1.84 3.22 -17.02
N LYS A 24 -2.88 4.04 -16.89
CA LYS A 24 -4.02 3.73 -16.02
C LYS A 24 -5.03 2.89 -16.78
N GLU A 25 -5.43 1.76 -16.20
CA GLU A 25 -6.47 0.89 -16.73
C GLU A 25 -7.34 0.40 -15.58
N ILE A 26 -8.65 0.62 -15.68
CA ILE A 26 -9.59 0.12 -14.67
C ILE A 26 -10.20 -1.16 -15.21
N LYS A 27 -9.81 -2.29 -14.61
CA LYS A 27 -10.30 -3.63 -14.98
C LYS A 27 -11.47 -4.04 -14.12
N ASN A 28 -12.38 -4.84 -14.68
CA ASN A 28 -13.39 -5.50 -13.87
C ASN A 28 -12.72 -6.51 -12.91
N MET A 29 -13.34 -6.75 -11.75
CA MET A 29 -12.81 -7.70 -10.76
C MET A 29 -12.49 -9.09 -11.34
N ASP A 30 -13.23 -9.56 -12.35
CA ASP A 30 -12.98 -10.85 -13.03
C ASP A 30 -11.69 -10.87 -13.87
N GLU A 31 -11.20 -9.70 -14.27
CA GLU A 31 -10.00 -9.52 -15.09
C GLU A 31 -8.76 -9.22 -14.25
N VAL A 32 -8.94 -8.78 -12.99
CA VAL A 32 -7.84 -8.56 -12.05
C VAL A 32 -7.12 -9.89 -11.76
N ARG A 33 -5.82 -9.95 -12.02
CA ARG A 33 -4.95 -11.11 -11.80
C ARG A 33 -3.85 -10.88 -10.78
N THR A 34 -3.43 -9.64 -10.58
CA THR A 34 -2.28 -9.26 -9.77
C THR A 34 -2.65 -8.13 -8.82
N VAL A 35 -2.49 -8.37 -7.52
CA VAL A 35 -2.79 -7.41 -6.46
C VAL A 35 -1.52 -7.13 -5.68
N GLY A 36 -1.16 -5.86 -5.58
CA GLY A 36 -0.15 -5.36 -4.66
C GLY A 36 -0.84 -4.79 -3.43
N ILE A 37 -0.34 -5.06 -2.24
CA ILE A 37 -0.86 -4.49 -1.00
C ILE A 37 0.27 -3.82 -0.23
N VAL A 38 0.14 -2.52 -0.01
CA VAL A 38 0.97 -1.77 0.92
C VAL A 38 0.22 -1.69 2.23
N PHE A 39 0.82 -2.20 3.30
CA PHE A 39 0.18 -2.26 4.60
C PHE A 39 1.12 -1.81 5.71
N HIS A 40 0.54 -1.48 6.87
CA HIS A 40 1.28 -1.25 8.10
C HIS A 40 1.16 -2.49 8.99
N ILE A 41 2.23 -2.80 9.72
CA ILE A 41 2.16 -3.82 10.77
C ILE A 41 1.43 -3.21 11.97
N GLY A 42 0.12 -3.39 12.01
CA GLY A 42 -0.72 -3.04 13.16
C GLY A 42 -0.69 -4.13 14.22
N ASP A 43 -1.85 -4.38 14.82
CA ASP A 43 -2.07 -5.45 15.79
C ASP A 43 -2.34 -6.82 15.14
N GLU A 44 -2.36 -7.88 15.96
CA GLU A 44 -2.60 -9.27 15.52
C GLU A 44 -3.96 -9.46 14.84
N LEU A 45 -5.00 -8.75 15.28
CA LEU A 45 -6.35 -8.90 14.72
C LEU A 45 -6.40 -8.29 13.32
N SER A 46 -5.84 -7.09 13.14
CA SER A 46 -5.66 -6.45 11.83
C SER A 46 -4.87 -7.34 10.87
N TRP A 47 -3.78 -7.97 11.35
CA TRP A 47 -3.01 -8.94 10.56
C TRP A 47 -3.84 -10.16 10.14
N LYS A 48 -4.62 -10.75 11.06
CA LYS A 48 -5.48 -11.91 10.75
C LYS A 48 -6.52 -11.58 9.67
N TYR A 49 -7.11 -10.39 9.73
CA TYR A 49 -8.06 -9.95 8.70
C TYR A 49 -7.39 -9.77 7.34
N LEU A 50 -6.27 -9.05 7.29
CA LEU A 50 -5.51 -8.88 6.06
C LEU A 50 -5.11 -10.25 5.46
N TYR A 51 -4.59 -11.15 6.27
CA TYR A 51 -4.21 -12.49 5.84
C TYR A 51 -5.40 -13.30 5.31
N ALA A 52 -6.58 -13.23 5.95
CA ALA A 52 -7.78 -13.91 5.49
C ALA A 52 -8.22 -13.41 4.10
N ILE A 53 -8.17 -12.10 3.87
CA ILE A 53 -8.49 -11.46 2.60
C ILE A 53 -7.50 -11.88 1.51
N VAL A 54 -6.21 -11.90 1.82
CA VAL A 54 -5.16 -12.36 0.89
C VAL A 54 -5.42 -13.79 0.46
N MET A 55 -5.69 -14.68 1.41
CA MET A 55 -6.02 -16.08 1.13
C MET A 55 -7.27 -16.23 0.24
N GLU A 56 -8.26 -15.34 0.39
CA GLU A 56 -9.46 -15.34 -0.46
C GLU A 56 -9.17 -14.87 -1.90
N LEU A 57 -8.38 -13.80 -2.05
CA LEU A 57 -7.92 -13.32 -3.36
C LEU A 57 -7.10 -14.41 -4.08
N GLU A 58 -6.24 -15.12 -3.37
CA GLU A 58 -5.45 -16.20 -3.94
C GLU A 58 -6.28 -17.44 -4.30
N ARG A 59 -7.21 -17.85 -3.43
CA ARG A 59 -8.16 -18.94 -3.73
C ARG A 59 -9.01 -18.67 -4.96
N SER A 60 -9.28 -17.40 -5.24
CA SER A 60 -10.01 -16.95 -6.42
C SER A 60 -9.10 -16.73 -7.64
N GLY A 61 -7.83 -17.14 -7.57
CA GLY A 61 -6.89 -17.23 -8.70
C GLY A 61 -6.04 -15.98 -8.92
N ARG A 62 -6.00 -15.03 -7.98
CA ARG A 62 -5.18 -13.82 -8.06
C ARG A 62 -3.81 -14.07 -7.43
N ARG A 63 -2.78 -13.39 -7.92
CA ARG A 63 -1.45 -13.36 -7.30
C ARG A 63 -1.35 -12.14 -6.42
N VAL A 64 -1.09 -12.34 -5.13
CA VAL A 64 -1.01 -11.26 -4.14
C VAL A 64 0.42 -11.09 -3.67
N HIS A 65 0.93 -9.86 -3.69
CA HIS A 65 2.20 -9.49 -3.09
C HIS A 65 1.95 -8.38 -2.08
N MET A 66 2.59 -8.48 -0.93
CA MET A 66 2.39 -7.55 0.18
C MET A 66 3.72 -6.95 0.57
N ILE A 67 3.70 -5.67 0.95
CA ILE A 67 4.88 -4.99 1.46
C ILE A 67 4.54 -4.05 2.61
N CYS A 68 5.38 -4.05 3.64
CA CYS A 68 5.28 -3.16 4.79
C CYS A 68 6.66 -2.75 5.29
N ASP A 69 6.71 -1.66 6.04
CA ASP A 69 7.82 -1.34 6.91
C ASP A 69 7.57 -1.86 8.33
N GLN A 70 8.60 -2.47 8.93
CA GLN A 70 8.59 -2.80 10.35
C GLN A 70 9.24 -1.66 11.13
N VAL A 71 8.43 -0.98 11.94
CA VAL A 71 8.91 0.02 12.88
C VAL A 71 9.73 -0.65 13.99
N ASN A 72 10.88 -0.07 14.31
CA ASN A 72 11.79 -0.61 15.33
C ASN A 72 11.09 -0.85 16.68
N GLY A 73 11.29 -2.06 17.24
CA GLY A 73 10.78 -2.45 18.55
C GLY A 73 9.44 -3.19 18.53
N GLN A 74 8.82 -3.34 17.36
CA GLN A 74 7.63 -4.16 17.20
C GLN A 74 8.03 -5.62 16.97
N GLU A 75 7.68 -6.52 17.90
CA GLU A 75 7.87 -7.95 17.71
C GLU A 75 6.80 -8.52 16.78
N LEU A 76 7.22 -9.27 15.75
CA LEU A 76 6.33 -9.85 14.74
C LEU A 76 5.91 -11.29 15.08
N THR A 77 5.63 -11.57 16.35
CA THR A 77 5.35 -12.93 16.84
C THR A 77 4.07 -13.55 16.27
N TYR A 78 3.18 -12.71 15.72
CA TYR A 78 1.90 -13.10 15.13
C TYR A 78 1.88 -13.10 13.60
N ILE A 79 2.95 -12.61 12.95
CA ILE A 79 2.99 -12.59 11.48
C ILE A 79 3.42 -13.97 10.98
N ILE A 80 2.46 -14.71 10.44
CA ILE A 80 2.75 -15.89 9.63
C ILE A 80 3.20 -15.38 8.26
N THR A 81 4.49 -15.51 7.94
CA THR A 81 5.03 -14.99 6.67
C THR A 81 4.42 -15.73 5.49
N HIS A 82 3.44 -15.09 4.85
CA HIS A 82 2.97 -15.44 3.53
C HIS A 82 4.12 -15.31 2.53
N SER A 83 4.26 -16.23 1.58
CA SER A 83 5.41 -16.26 0.65
C SER A 83 5.49 -15.02 -0.26
N GLY A 84 4.37 -14.32 -0.44
CA GLY A 84 4.29 -13.04 -1.14
C GLY A 84 4.55 -11.80 -0.27
N THR A 85 4.91 -11.94 1.01
CA THR A 85 5.15 -10.81 1.92
C THR A 85 6.62 -10.39 1.91
N THR A 86 6.84 -9.09 1.72
CA THR A 86 8.12 -8.42 1.94
C THR A 86 7.99 -7.53 3.18
N ILE A 87 8.91 -7.67 4.13
CA ILE A 87 8.96 -6.84 5.34
C ILE A 87 10.27 -6.06 5.29
N CYS A 88 10.19 -4.73 5.26
CA CYS A 88 11.36 -3.85 5.27
C CYS A 88 11.69 -3.46 6.71
N HIS A 89 12.87 -3.84 7.21
CA HIS A 89 13.33 -3.55 8.56
C HIS A 89 14.03 -2.18 8.62
N GLU A 90 13.54 -1.24 9.43
CA GLU A 90 14.01 0.16 9.45
C GLU A 90 15.55 0.32 9.57
N LYS A 91 16.24 -0.57 10.31
CA LYS A 91 17.70 -0.48 10.51
C LYS A 91 18.53 -1.02 9.36
N GLU A 92 17.99 -1.96 8.60
CA GLU A 92 18.73 -2.76 7.62
C GLU A 92 18.38 -2.34 6.19
N ASP A 93 17.10 -2.03 5.98
CA ASP A 93 16.53 -1.83 4.66
C ASP A 93 16.30 -0.37 4.31
N PHE A 94 16.70 0.60 5.14
CA PHE A 94 16.46 2.02 4.89
C PHE A 94 17.72 2.87 5.01
N ASP A 95 17.83 3.87 4.14
CA ASP A 95 18.86 4.90 4.25
C ASP A 95 18.54 5.92 5.36
N GLY A 96 19.49 6.83 5.63
CA GLY A 96 19.31 7.89 6.63
C GLY A 96 18.15 8.87 6.37
N TRP A 97 17.53 8.81 5.19
CA TRP A 97 16.38 9.60 4.77
C TRP A 97 15.06 8.81 4.85
N GLY A 98 15.13 7.54 5.24
CA GLY A 98 13.98 6.64 5.30
C GLY A 98 13.54 6.15 3.93
N VAL A 99 14.43 6.18 2.93
CA VAL A 99 14.20 5.58 1.62
C VAL A 99 14.55 4.10 1.74
N PRO A 100 13.63 3.19 1.42
CA PRO A 100 13.97 1.78 1.43
C PRO A 100 14.99 1.49 0.33
N HIS A 101 15.97 0.65 0.64
CA HIS A 101 16.95 0.16 -0.32
C HIS A 101 16.21 -0.59 -1.43
N ASP A 102 16.60 -0.30 -2.68
CA ASP A 102 15.99 -0.92 -3.85
C ASP A 102 16.02 -2.44 -3.70
N SER A 103 17.11 -3.08 -3.25
CA SER A 103 17.15 -4.54 -3.03
C SER A 103 16.08 -5.10 -2.09
N ALA A 104 15.66 -4.34 -1.07
CA ALA A 104 14.59 -4.75 -0.15
C ALA A 104 13.20 -4.63 -0.78
N THR A 105 13.03 -3.72 -1.73
CA THR A 105 11.73 -3.41 -2.36
C THR A 105 11.63 -3.88 -3.82
N ASP A 106 12.74 -4.31 -4.42
CA ASP A 106 12.90 -4.65 -5.83
C ASP A 106 11.94 -5.77 -6.25
N ASN A 107 11.73 -6.76 -5.38
CA ASN A 107 10.80 -7.84 -5.70
C ASN A 107 9.37 -7.34 -5.87
N PHE A 108 8.95 -6.37 -5.05
CA PHE A 108 7.63 -5.77 -5.14
C PHE A 108 7.57 -4.79 -6.32
N LEU A 109 8.56 -3.90 -6.45
CA LEU A 109 8.59 -2.83 -7.45
C LEU A 109 8.88 -3.30 -8.88
N SER A 110 9.50 -4.47 -9.07
CA SER A 110 9.73 -5.07 -10.41
C SER A 110 8.49 -5.71 -11.03
N ARG A 111 7.37 -5.76 -10.29
CA ARG A 111 6.13 -6.39 -10.73
C ARG A 111 5.17 -5.32 -11.25
N LYS A 112 4.38 -5.73 -12.24
CA LYS A 112 3.18 -5.03 -12.65
C LYS A 112 1.97 -5.54 -11.86
N TYR A 113 1.15 -4.62 -11.38
CA TYR A 113 -0.08 -4.86 -10.66
C TYR A 113 -1.29 -4.37 -11.45
N ASP A 114 -2.37 -5.14 -11.48
CA ASP A 114 -3.65 -4.64 -11.97
C ASP A 114 -4.23 -3.65 -10.94
N VAL A 115 -4.09 -3.98 -9.65
CA VAL A 115 -4.54 -3.15 -8.54
C VAL A 115 -3.46 -3.08 -7.46
N LEU A 116 -3.13 -1.88 -7.02
CA LEU A 116 -2.34 -1.61 -5.83
C LEU A 116 -3.24 -1.01 -4.75
N ILE A 117 -3.31 -1.69 -3.61
CA ILE A 117 -4.14 -1.30 -2.47
C ILE A 117 -3.23 -0.80 -1.35
N ASP A 118 -3.40 0.45 -0.93
CA ASP A 118 -2.70 1.03 0.21
C ASP A 118 -3.65 1.12 1.41
N THR A 119 -3.41 0.29 2.42
CA THR A 119 -4.21 0.23 3.65
C THR A 119 -3.71 1.19 4.74
N THR A 120 -2.68 1.99 4.46
CA THR A 120 -2.06 2.92 5.45
C THR A 120 -2.75 4.29 5.50
N GLY A 121 -3.71 4.54 4.60
CA GLY A 121 -4.31 5.87 4.44
C GLY A 121 -3.37 6.89 3.79
N GLY A 122 -2.24 6.44 3.24
CA GLY A 122 -1.26 7.28 2.56
C GLY A 122 -0.57 8.27 3.47
N ASP A 123 -0.53 8.04 4.79
CA ASP A 123 0.02 8.98 5.77
C ASP A 123 1.55 8.86 5.94
N SER A 124 2.12 7.72 5.52
CA SER A 124 3.54 7.41 5.69
C SER A 124 4.37 7.74 4.45
N PHE A 125 5.64 8.13 4.65
CA PHE A 125 6.58 8.30 3.54
C PHE A 125 6.80 7.00 2.76
N PHE A 126 6.86 5.87 3.48
CA PHE A 126 7.09 4.56 2.88
C PHE A 126 5.96 4.18 1.91
N SER A 127 4.70 4.28 2.34
CA SER A 127 3.56 3.94 1.50
C SER A 127 3.44 4.85 0.29
N GLN A 128 3.58 6.17 0.48
CA GLN A 128 3.60 7.12 -0.63
C GLN A 128 4.75 6.84 -1.62
N TYR A 129 5.92 6.45 -1.13
CA TYR A 129 7.07 6.07 -1.97
C TYR A 129 6.80 4.78 -2.76
N MET A 130 6.22 3.76 -2.12
CA MET A 130 5.82 2.51 -2.78
C MET A 130 4.77 2.76 -3.86
N VAL A 131 3.71 3.52 -3.56
CA VAL A 131 2.62 3.84 -4.49
C VAL A 131 3.13 4.62 -5.72
N LEU A 132 4.09 5.52 -5.54
CA LEU A 132 4.68 6.29 -6.64
C LEU A 132 5.67 5.48 -7.49
N LYS A 133 6.27 4.42 -6.95
CA LYS A 133 7.28 3.61 -7.63
C LYS A 133 6.71 2.37 -8.29
N ALA A 134 5.66 1.78 -7.72
CA ALA A 134 5.04 0.57 -8.22
C ALA A 134 4.43 0.78 -9.62
N ASP A 135 4.58 -0.22 -10.48
CA ASP A 135 3.88 -0.28 -11.76
C ASP A 135 2.50 -0.89 -11.52
N ALA A 136 1.47 -0.05 -11.45
CA ALA A 136 0.10 -0.46 -11.17
C ALA A 136 -0.87 0.14 -12.20
N ASP A 137 -1.91 -0.57 -12.60
CA ASP A 137 -2.95 0.00 -13.48
C ASP A 137 -3.95 0.87 -12.68
N LEU A 138 -4.19 0.53 -11.41
CA LEU A 138 -5.09 1.24 -10.49
C LEU A 138 -4.51 1.31 -9.06
N ASN A 139 -4.40 2.51 -8.50
CA ASN A 139 -4.01 2.74 -7.10
C ASN A 139 -5.23 3.09 -6.24
N ILE A 140 -5.45 2.37 -5.13
CA ILE A 140 -6.59 2.55 -4.23
C ILE A 140 -6.12 2.80 -2.79
N THR A 141 -6.79 3.69 -2.07
CA THR A 141 -6.58 3.86 -0.63
C THR A 141 -7.88 4.15 0.15
N TYR A 142 -7.75 4.21 1.46
CA TYR A 142 -8.78 4.61 2.40
C TYR A 142 -8.49 6.02 2.94
N ILE A 143 -9.51 6.85 3.13
CA ILE A 143 -9.39 8.13 3.84
C ILE A 143 -10.45 8.20 4.92
N ASP A 144 -9.99 8.52 6.14
CA ASP A 144 -10.85 8.89 7.25
C ASP A 144 -11.27 10.36 7.09
N ASP A 145 -12.55 10.62 6.85
CA ASP A 145 -13.10 11.98 6.69
C ASP A 145 -13.08 12.78 8.00
N SER A 146 -12.86 12.12 9.15
CA SER A 146 -12.69 12.79 10.44
C SER A 146 -11.28 13.34 10.66
N ASP A 147 -10.31 12.90 9.84
CA ASP A 147 -8.93 13.37 9.83
C ASP A 147 -8.64 14.18 8.55
N GLU A 148 -7.87 15.27 8.68
CA GLU A 148 -7.41 15.97 7.49
C GLU A 148 -6.30 15.16 6.81
N PRO A 149 -6.50 14.66 5.57
CA PRO A 149 -5.47 13.90 4.89
C PRO A 149 -4.25 14.77 4.62
N ALA A 150 -3.07 14.16 4.65
CA ALA A 150 -1.85 14.92 4.40
C ALA A 150 -1.91 15.60 3.00
N PRO A 151 -1.33 16.80 2.83
CA PRO A 151 -1.44 17.53 1.59
C PRO A 151 -1.00 16.71 0.38
N ASN A 152 -1.87 16.67 -0.64
CA ASN A 152 -1.65 16.00 -1.92
C ASN A 152 -1.62 14.45 -1.86
N VAL A 153 -2.08 13.81 -0.77
CA VAL A 153 -2.25 12.35 -0.71
C VAL A 153 -3.25 11.88 -1.76
N LEU A 154 -4.37 12.60 -1.93
CA LEU A 154 -5.42 12.25 -2.89
C LEU A 154 -4.91 12.17 -4.34
N ASP A 155 -3.91 12.97 -4.72
CA ASP A 155 -3.35 12.96 -6.08
C ASP A 155 -2.59 11.66 -6.42
N LEU A 156 -2.26 10.84 -5.42
CA LEU A 156 -1.49 9.61 -5.60
C LEU A 156 -2.36 8.42 -6.01
N TYR A 157 -3.67 8.50 -5.74
CA TYR A 157 -4.61 7.40 -5.88
C TYR A 157 -5.62 7.71 -6.97
N ASP A 158 -6.05 6.66 -7.67
CA ASP A 158 -7.10 6.75 -8.68
C ASP A 158 -8.49 6.57 -8.06
N MET A 159 -8.54 5.88 -6.93
CA MET A 159 -9.75 5.61 -6.17
C MET A 159 -9.47 5.79 -4.68
N THR A 160 -10.42 6.40 -4.00
CA THR A 160 -10.39 6.59 -2.55
C THR A 160 -11.70 6.12 -1.96
N ILE A 161 -11.61 5.25 -0.95
CA ILE A 161 -12.75 4.81 -0.15
C ILE A 161 -12.79 5.68 1.09
N HIS A 162 -13.88 6.44 1.25
CA HIS A 162 -14.08 7.33 2.38
C HIS A 162 -14.79 6.62 3.52
N GLY A 163 -14.42 6.93 4.76
CA GLY A 163 -15.13 6.48 5.95
C GLY A 163 -15.02 7.46 7.12
N ASN A 164 -15.69 7.15 8.23
CA ASN A 164 -15.73 7.99 9.42
C ASN A 164 -15.04 7.26 10.58
N GLY A 165 -13.72 7.43 10.70
CA GLY A 165 -12.88 6.80 11.70
C GLY A 165 -11.78 5.89 11.11
N PRO A 166 -11.06 5.15 11.97
CA PRO A 166 -10.00 4.25 11.55
C PRO A 166 -10.48 3.20 10.54
N ILE A 167 -9.56 2.79 9.67
CA ILE A 167 -9.83 1.79 8.62
C ILE A 167 -10.37 0.48 9.22
N ASP A 168 -11.56 0.09 8.79
CA ASP A 168 -12.09 -1.26 8.96
C ASP A 168 -11.66 -2.07 7.72
N LEU A 169 -10.62 -2.91 7.89
CA LEU A 169 -10.05 -3.69 6.79
C LEU A 169 -11.10 -4.55 6.05
N PRO A 170 -11.92 -5.37 6.74
CA PRO A 170 -13.03 -6.08 6.09
C PRO A 170 -13.92 -5.17 5.24
N ALA A 171 -14.45 -4.08 5.80
CA ALA A 171 -15.36 -3.19 5.08
C ALA A 171 -14.66 -2.46 3.92
N PHE A 172 -13.39 -2.07 4.10
CA PHE A 172 -12.59 -1.45 3.05
C PHE A 172 -12.40 -2.38 1.85
N PHE A 173 -11.97 -3.63 2.08
CA PHE A 173 -11.77 -4.58 1.00
C PHE A 173 -13.08 -5.01 0.33
N GLU A 174 -14.17 -5.15 1.10
CA GLU A 174 -15.50 -5.39 0.54
C GLU A 174 -15.89 -4.26 -0.43
N ASN A 175 -15.69 -3.00 -0.03
CA ASN A 175 -15.94 -1.85 -0.88
C ASN A 175 -15.08 -1.88 -2.14
N VAL A 176 -13.77 -2.12 -2.02
CA VAL A 176 -12.86 -2.25 -3.18
C VAL A 176 -13.38 -3.30 -4.17
N CYS A 177 -13.72 -4.49 -3.68
CA CYS A 177 -14.28 -5.56 -4.50
C CYS A 177 -15.59 -5.15 -5.19
N ASN A 178 -16.52 -4.53 -4.46
CA ASN A 178 -17.80 -4.06 -5.00
C ASN A 178 -17.59 -3.03 -6.11
N TYR A 179 -16.70 -2.05 -5.91
CA TYR A 179 -16.38 -1.06 -6.94
C TYR A 179 -15.82 -1.71 -8.20
N LEU A 180 -14.86 -2.62 -8.06
CA LEU A 180 -14.25 -3.31 -9.20
C LEU A 180 -15.25 -4.24 -9.93
N GLN A 181 -16.24 -4.79 -9.24
CA GLN A 181 -17.32 -5.56 -9.86
C GLN A 181 -18.28 -4.69 -10.69
N MET A 182 -18.45 -3.41 -10.32
CA MET A 182 -19.32 -2.47 -11.04
C MET A 182 -18.68 -1.90 -12.32
N VAL A 183 -17.36 -2.04 -12.48
CA VAL A 183 -16.66 -1.67 -13.72
C VAL A 183 -17.22 -2.52 -14.85
N ARG A 184 -17.78 -1.87 -15.88
CA ARG A 184 -18.37 -2.58 -17.02
C ARG A 184 -17.26 -3.27 -17.83
N LYS A 185 -17.49 -4.52 -18.19
CA LYS A 185 -16.70 -5.26 -19.19
C LYS A 185 -16.90 -4.68 -20.58
#